data_AF-A0A3M8K7I2-F1
#
_entry.id   AF-A0A3M8K7I2-F1
#
_cell.length_a   1.000
_cell.length_b   1.000
_cell.length_c   1.000
_cell.angle_alpha   90.00
_cell.angle_beta   90.00
_cell.angle_gamma   90.00
#
_symmetry.space_group_name_H-M   'P 1'
#
loop_
_entity.id
_entity.type
_entity.pdbx_description
1 polymer ?
#
loop_
_entity_poly.entity_id
_entity_poly.type
_entity_poly.pdbx_seq_one_letter_code
_entity_poly.pdbx_strand_id
1 'polypeptide(L)'
;MTWSLGLAAIPSGVGAAVITPEEKTPRTIGFFQDVDRALRFCAPSKTEKVPESAVLVLHSGITDYDRKWYVGELIIAGIPVGAIHQRLEIEVFQSAFGENILQIDADHEKITTTSGSVEPFDAERVRALLAELPETTKLIVVGHEETRDGVIEALEDYEPMLLDRPEVAALALQYPVVTGPVIQPVARSTGTALENQEQSPGFKISRPVIILAVALTIIVILAFMF
;
A
#
# COMPACT_ATOMS: atom_id res chain seq x y z
N MET A 1 -13.56 23.89 -7.02
CA MET A 1 -13.37 23.40 -5.64
C MET A 1 -12.35 22.27 -5.69
N THR A 2 -11.51 22.17 -4.67
CA THR A 2 -10.47 21.13 -4.61
C THR A 2 -10.90 20.04 -3.63
N TRP A 3 -10.77 18.78 -4.01
CA TRP A 3 -11.22 17.62 -3.21
C TRP A 3 -10.08 16.61 -3.07
N SER A 4 -10.13 15.75 -2.06
CA SER A 4 -9.11 14.74 -1.81
C SER A 4 -9.67 13.33 -1.93
N LEU A 5 -8.88 12.43 -2.53
CA LEU A 5 -9.22 11.05 -2.80
C LEU A 5 -8.51 10.12 -1.82
N GLY A 6 -9.23 9.20 -1.19
CA GLY A 6 -8.66 8.09 -0.43
C GLY A 6 -8.88 6.80 -1.20
N LEU A 7 -7.84 5.98 -1.33
CA LEU A 7 -7.92 4.64 -1.91
C LEU A 7 -7.28 3.63 -0.97
N ALA A 8 -7.94 2.51 -0.71
CA ALA A 8 -7.35 1.34 -0.05
C ALA A 8 -7.24 0.22 -1.08
N ALA A 9 -6.01 -0.05 -1.52
CA ALA A 9 -5.72 -0.90 -2.67
C ALA A 9 -5.31 -2.32 -2.25
N ILE A 10 -5.92 -3.28 -2.93
CA ILE A 10 -5.63 -4.72 -2.88
C ILE A 10 -5.65 -5.31 -4.29
N PRO A 11 -5.02 -6.46 -4.56
CA PRO A 11 -4.93 -7.03 -5.90
C PRO A 11 -6.28 -7.18 -6.63
N SER A 12 -7.38 -7.39 -5.89
CA SER A 12 -8.73 -7.54 -6.45
C SER A 12 -9.46 -6.20 -6.72
N GLY A 13 -8.96 -5.07 -6.23
CA GLY A 13 -9.60 -3.77 -6.43
C GLY A 13 -9.20 -2.68 -5.42
N VAL A 14 -9.99 -1.61 -5.37
CA VAL A 14 -9.75 -0.44 -4.52
C VAL A 14 -11.02 -0.04 -3.78
N GLY A 15 -10.94 0.06 -2.46
CA GLY A 15 -11.92 0.78 -1.66
C GLY A 15 -11.70 2.28 -1.80
N ALA A 16 -12.76 3.06 -1.99
CA ALA A 16 -12.64 4.49 -2.27
C ALA A 16 -13.46 5.35 -1.31
N ALA A 17 -12.87 6.48 -0.93
CA ALA A 17 -13.51 7.53 -0.13
C ALA A 17 -13.11 8.90 -0.67
N VAL A 18 -13.93 9.90 -0.35
CA VAL A 18 -13.71 11.29 -0.75
C VAL A 18 -13.89 12.23 0.42
N ILE A 19 -13.15 13.32 0.44
CA ILE A 19 -13.46 14.48 1.29
C ILE A 19 -13.40 15.75 0.46
N THR A 20 -14.42 16.58 0.58
CA THR A 20 -14.50 17.91 -0.01
C THR A 20 -14.29 18.99 1.05
N PRO A 21 -13.97 20.25 0.68
CA PRO A 21 -13.73 21.32 1.66
C PRO A 21 -14.97 21.68 2.49
N GLU A 22 -16.16 21.33 1.99
CA GLU A 22 -17.45 21.56 2.64
C GLU A 22 -17.76 20.46 3.68
N GLU A 23 -17.17 19.28 3.52
CA GLU A 23 -17.34 18.13 4.39
C GLU A 23 -16.29 18.12 5.50
N LYS A 24 -16.72 17.88 6.74
CA LYS A 24 -15.80 17.71 7.89
C LYS A 24 -15.31 16.28 8.06
N THR A 25 -15.98 15.32 7.42
CA THR A 25 -15.75 13.88 7.56
C THR A 25 -15.73 13.26 6.17
N PRO A 26 -14.74 12.41 5.85
CA PRO A 26 -14.71 11.70 4.58
C PRO A 26 -15.93 10.81 4.40
N ARG A 27 -16.42 10.73 3.16
CA ARG A 27 -17.54 9.87 2.77
C ARG A 27 -17.01 8.67 1.99
N THR A 28 -17.42 7.47 2.38
CA THR A 28 -17.15 6.25 1.61
C THR A 28 -17.97 6.26 0.33
N ILE A 29 -17.36 5.80 -0.77
CA ILE A 29 -18.01 5.71 -2.08
C ILE A 29 -18.33 4.27 -2.43
N GLY A 30 -17.38 3.36 -2.19
CA GLY A 30 -17.56 1.93 -2.46
C GLY A 30 -16.26 1.25 -2.86
N PHE A 31 -16.37 -0.02 -3.23
CA PHE A 31 -15.27 -0.83 -3.73
C PHE A 31 -15.35 -0.96 -5.25
N PHE A 32 -14.21 -0.82 -5.93
CA PHE A 32 -14.12 -0.79 -7.40
C PHE A 32 -13.03 -1.73 -7.89
N GLN A 33 -13.20 -2.24 -9.11
CA GLN A 33 -12.20 -3.13 -9.74
C GLN A 33 -10.89 -2.39 -10.08
N ASP A 34 -10.96 -1.09 -10.33
CA ASP A 34 -9.83 -0.30 -10.82
C ASP A 34 -9.90 1.17 -10.36
N VAL A 35 -8.76 1.86 -10.46
CA VAL A 35 -8.57 3.25 -10.03
C VAL A 35 -9.39 4.23 -10.88
N ASP A 36 -9.49 4.00 -12.19
CA ASP A 36 -10.25 4.89 -13.10
C ASP A 36 -11.74 4.92 -12.75
N ARG A 37 -12.35 3.77 -12.47
CA ARG A 37 -13.73 3.68 -11.99
C ARG A 37 -13.88 4.38 -10.66
N ALA A 38 -13.03 4.09 -9.68
CA ALA A 38 -13.08 4.74 -8.38
C ALA A 38 -13.04 6.27 -8.53
N LEU A 39 -12.11 6.79 -9.32
CA LEU A 39 -11.98 8.22 -9.59
C LEU A 39 -13.25 8.83 -10.20
N ARG A 40 -13.84 8.18 -11.20
CA ARG A 40 -15.08 8.66 -11.86
C ARG A 40 -16.26 8.74 -10.92
N PHE A 41 -16.38 7.78 -10.00
CA PHE A 41 -17.45 7.77 -8.99
C PHE A 41 -17.18 8.69 -7.81
N CYS A 42 -15.92 8.97 -7.48
CA CYS A 42 -15.54 9.91 -6.42
C CYS A 42 -15.63 11.37 -6.84
N ALA A 43 -15.46 11.67 -8.13
CA ALA A 43 -15.46 13.05 -8.63
C ALA A 43 -16.77 13.77 -8.26
N PRO A 44 -16.72 14.90 -7.52
CA PRO A 44 -17.92 15.59 -7.03
C PRO A 44 -18.74 16.23 -8.16
N SER A 45 -18.11 16.52 -9.31
CA SER A 45 -18.78 17.03 -10.50
C SER A 45 -18.09 16.59 -11.79
N LYS A 46 -18.81 16.69 -12.92
CA LYS A 46 -18.25 16.37 -14.25
C LYS A 46 -17.08 17.25 -14.67
N THR A 47 -16.92 18.42 -14.04
CA THR A 47 -15.88 19.41 -14.32
C THR A 47 -14.67 19.30 -13.40
N GLU A 48 -14.80 18.63 -12.25
CA GLU A 48 -13.75 18.49 -11.22
C GLU A 48 -13.27 17.03 -11.15
N LYS A 49 -12.77 16.53 -12.27
CA LYS A 49 -12.45 15.10 -12.42
C LYS A 49 -11.19 14.66 -11.68
N VAL A 50 -10.28 15.59 -11.38
CA VAL A 50 -8.97 15.27 -10.79
C VAL A 50 -8.94 15.85 -9.37
N PRO A 51 -8.61 15.04 -8.34
CA PRO A 51 -8.46 15.52 -6.97
C PRO A 51 -7.21 16.39 -6.83
N GLU A 52 -7.22 17.26 -5.83
CA GLU A 52 -6.03 18.03 -5.42
C GLU A 52 -4.97 17.14 -4.77
N SER A 53 -5.40 16.13 -4.02
CA SER A 53 -4.50 15.14 -3.41
C SER A 53 -5.12 13.75 -3.38
N ALA A 54 -4.27 12.73 -3.36
CA ALA A 54 -4.68 11.34 -3.22
C ALA A 54 -3.86 10.64 -2.13
N VAL A 55 -4.53 9.89 -1.26
CA VAL A 55 -3.92 8.98 -0.30
C VAL A 55 -4.14 7.55 -0.77
N LEU A 56 -3.08 6.86 -1.14
CA LEU A 56 -3.06 5.45 -1.53
C LEU A 56 -2.61 4.61 -0.35
N VAL A 57 -3.56 3.94 0.30
CA VAL A 57 -3.34 2.97 1.36
C VAL A 57 -3.08 1.60 0.73
N LEU A 58 -2.01 0.96 1.15
CA LEU A 58 -1.53 -0.31 0.64
C LEU A 58 -1.68 -1.38 1.72
N HIS A 59 -2.29 -2.51 1.38
CA HIS A 59 -2.40 -3.63 2.28
C HIS A 59 -1.04 -4.31 2.57
N SER A 60 -1.00 -5.05 3.67
CA SER A 60 0.19 -5.80 4.09
C SER A 60 0.53 -6.93 3.11
N GLY A 61 1.70 -6.80 2.50
CA GLY A 61 2.22 -7.77 1.53
C GLY A 61 1.88 -7.46 0.07
N ILE A 62 1.51 -6.21 -0.24
CA ILE A 62 1.49 -5.72 -1.62
C ILE A 62 2.87 -5.88 -2.27
N THR A 63 2.90 -6.24 -3.54
CA THR A 63 4.18 -6.36 -4.26
C THR A 63 4.69 -4.98 -4.70
N ASP A 64 6.00 -4.90 -4.93
CA ASP A 64 6.63 -3.72 -5.53
C ASP A 64 6.05 -3.38 -6.91
N TYR A 65 5.62 -4.39 -7.65
CA TYR A 65 4.97 -4.23 -8.96
C TYR A 65 3.59 -3.60 -8.79
N ASP A 66 2.74 -4.18 -7.95
CA ASP A 66 1.37 -3.69 -7.73
C ASP A 66 1.37 -2.28 -7.15
N ARG A 67 2.27 -1.99 -6.20
CA ARG A 67 2.47 -0.63 -5.68
C ARG A 67 2.75 0.36 -6.80
N LYS A 68 3.73 0.04 -7.67
CA LYS A 68 4.08 0.91 -8.81
C LYS A 68 2.95 1.01 -9.82
N TRP A 69 2.18 -0.06 -9.99
CA TRP A 69 1.00 -0.08 -10.85
C TRP A 69 -0.06 0.91 -10.36
N TYR A 70 -0.51 0.84 -9.11
CA TYR A 70 -1.51 1.77 -8.57
C TYR A 70 -1.04 3.23 -8.60
N VAL A 71 0.22 3.49 -8.28
CA VAL A 71 0.80 4.84 -8.40
C VAL A 71 0.79 5.30 -9.86
N GLY A 72 1.14 4.41 -10.80
CA GLY A 72 1.08 4.68 -12.24
C GLY A 72 -0.33 5.03 -12.71
N GLU A 73 -1.33 4.27 -12.28
CA GLU A 73 -2.75 4.52 -12.60
C GLU A 73 -3.20 5.92 -12.12
N LEU A 74 -2.81 6.32 -10.91
CA LEU A 74 -3.10 7.66 -10.38
C LEU A 74 -2.43 8.78 -11.21
N ILE A 75 -1.19 8.55 -11.67
CA ILE A 75 -0.48 9.49 -12.54
C ILE A 75 -1.17 9.59 -13.91
N ILE A 76 -1.57 8.46 -14.50
CA ILE A 76 -2.29 8.41 -15.78
C ILE A 76 -3.64 9.13 -15.67
N ALA A 77 -4.31 9.02 -14.52
CA ALA A 77 -5.52 9.75 -14.18
C ALA A 77 -5.31 11.28 -14.02
N GLY A 78 -4.07 11.77 -14.10
CA GLY A 78 -3.73 13.18 -14.08
C GLY A 78 -3.39 13.73 -12.70
N ILE A 79 -3.23 12.88 -11.68
CA ILE A 79 -2.85 13.29 -10.33
C ILE A 79 -1.32 13.47 -10.29
N PRO A 80 -0.80 14.66 -9.95
CA PRO A 80 0.65 14.88 -9.88
C PRO A 80 1.30 13.97 -8.83
N VAL A 81 2.50 13.45 -9.12
CA VAL A 81 3.24 12.57 -8.19
C VAL A 81 3.41 13.19 -6.81
N GLY A 82 3.67 14.49 -6.73
CA GLY A 82 3.82 15.21 -5.46
C GLY A 82 2.54 15.34 -4.64
N ALA A 83 1.38 15.03 -5.23
CA ALA A 83 0.07 15.01 -4.61
C ALA A 83 -0.42 13.60 -4.25
N ILE A 84 0.41 12.56 -4.49
CA ILE A 84 0.11 11.17 -4.15
C ILE A 84 0.88 10.79 -2.88
N HIS A 85 0.14 10.52 -1.81
CA HIS A 85 0.66 10.07 -0.53
C HIS A 85 0.43 8.57 -0.38
N GLN A 86 1.49 7.78 -0.20
CA GLN A 86 1.39 6.34 0.02
C GLN A 86 1.49 6.02 1.50
N ARG A 87 0.68 5.07 1.98
CA ARG A 87 0.66 4.63 3.38
C ARG A 87 0.40 3.13 3.48
N LEU A 88 0.88 2.48 4.53
CA LEU A 88 0.40 1.14 4.87
C LEU A 88 -0.88 1.21 5.69
N GLU A 89 -1.73 0.18 5.58
CA GLU A 89 -2.96 0.07 6.38
C GLU A 89 -2.70 0.18 7.89
N ILE A 90 -1.67 -0.52 8.38
CA ILE A 90 -1.33 -0.50 9.81
C ILE A 90 -1.00 0.92 10.30
N GLU A 91 -0.37 1.76 9.47
CA GLU A 91 -0.08 3.15 9.84
C GLU A 91 -1.34 4.01 9.92
N VAL A 92 -2.32 3.74 9.04
CA VAL A 92 -3.62 4.42 9.06
C VAL A 92 -4.33 4.09 10.37
N PHE A 93 -4.34 2.81 10.76
CA PHE A 93 -4.94 2.38 12.03
C PHE A 93 -4.19 2.95 13.24
N GLN A 94 -2.86 2.96 13.21
CA GLN A 94 -2.07 3.55 14.29
C GLN A 94 -2.35 5.05 14.46
N SER A 95 -2.53 5.76 13.35
CA SER A 95 -2.89 7.19 13.39
C SER A 95 -4.31 7.42 13.91
N ALA A 96 -5.25 6.54 13.57
CA ALA A 96 -6.64 6.66 13.96
C ALA A 96 -6.91 6.22 15.40
N PHE A 97 -6.17 5.22 15.90
CA PHE A 97 -6.55 4.48 17.10
C PHE A 97 -5.43 4.27 18.13
N GLY A 98 -4.20 4.73 17.85
CA GLY A 98 -3.03 4.58 18.73
C GLY A 98 -2.10 3.43 18.32
N GLU A 99 -0.94 3.32 18.95
CA GLU A 99 0.15 2.44 18.48
C GLU A 99 -0.17 0.94 18.55
N ASN A 100 -0.93 0.50 19.56
CA ASN A 100 -1.22 -0.91 19.84
C ASN A 100 -2.33 -1.45 18.95
N ILE A 101 -1.98 -1.80 17.70
CA ILE A 101 -2.89 -2.41 16.73
C ILE A 101 -2.44 -3.84 16.42
N LEU A 102 -3.41 -4.76 16.37
CA LEU A 102 -3.28 -6.07 15.74
C LEU A 102 -4.26 -6.12 14.57
N GLN A 103 -3.76 -6.11 13.35
CA GLN A 103 -4.58 -6.14 12.14
C GLN A 103 -4.67 -7.57 11.60
N ILE A 104 -5.85 -7.98 11.16
CA ILE A 104 -6.07 -9.17 10.32
C ILE A 104 -6.61 -8.69 8.97
N ASP A 105 -5.96 -9.10 7.89
CA ASP A 105 -6.44 -8.96 6.52
C ASP A 105 -7.10 -10.28 6.12
N ALA A 106 -8.43 -10.33 6.21
CA ALA A 106 -9.23 -11.52 5.94
C ALA A 106 -9.22 -11.92 4.45
N ASP A 107 -9.09 -10.95 3.54
CA ASP A 107 -9.02 -11.23 2.09
C ASP A 107 -7.74 -11.99 1.70
N HIS A 108 -6.67 -11.84 2.49
CA HIS A 108 -5.36 -12.43 2.21
C HIS A 108 -4.87 -13.39 3.28
N GLU A 109 -5.70 -13.66 4.29
CA GLU A 109 -5.37 -14.52 5.44
C GLU A 109 -4.03 -14.15 6.09
N LYS A 110 -3.87 -12.87 6.46
CA LYS A 110 -2.65 -12.36 7.08
C LYS A 110 -2.92 -11.61 8.38
N ILE A 111 -1.95 -11.68 9.28
CA ILE A 111 -1.88 -10.87 10.50
C ILE A 111 -0.77 -9.85 10.32
N THR A 112 -1.02 -8.60 10.70
CA THR A 112 0.00 -7.57 10.88
C THR A 112 0.05 -7.19 12.36
N THR A 113 1.16 -7.51 13.01
CA THR A 113 1.39 -7.21 14.42
C THR A 113 1.63 -5.72 14.66
N THR A 114 1.58 -5.31 15.92
CA THR A 114 1.88 -3.93 16.36
C THR A 114 3.26 -3.43 15.90
N SER A 115 4.23 -4.35 15.75
CA SER A 115 5.57 -4.05 15.23
C SER A 115 5.64 -3.86 13.72
N GLY A 116 4.54 -4.07 13.00
CA GLY A 116 4.49 -4.09 11.54
C GLY A 116 4.94 -5.43 10.91
N SER A 117 5.31 -6.43 11.73
CA SER A 117 5.61 -7.78 11.20
C SER A 117 4.33 -8.42 10.65
N VAL A 118 4.45 -9.02 9.46
CA VAL A 118 3.36 -9.69 8.75
C VAL A 118 3.57 -11.20 8.79
N GLU A 119 2.54 -11.96 9.17
CA GLU A 119 2.54 -13.42 9.21
C GLU A 119 1.20 -14.00 8.71
N PRO A 120 1.13 -15.28 8.30
CA PRO A 120 -0.13 -15.92 7.93
C PRO A 120 -1.14 -15.93 9.09
N PHE A 121 -2.43 -15.86 8.77
CA PHE A 121 -3.49 -15.94 9.76
C PHE A 121 -3.59 -17.35 10.36
N ASP A 122 -3.62 -17.39 11.69
CA ASP A 122 -3.90 -18.56 12.50
C ASP A 122 -4.58 -18.10 13.80
N ALA A 123 -5.74 -18.67 14.14
CA ALA A 123 -6.55 -18.19 15.25
C ALA A 123 -5.87 -18.40 16.61
N GLU A 124 -5.21 -19.54 16.81
CA GLU A 124 -4.43 -19.81 18.03
C GLU A 124 -3.26 -18.83 18.17
N ARG A 125 -2.62 -18.48 17.06
CA ARG A 125 -1.59 -17.46 17.03
C ARG A 125 -2.13 -16.08 17.44
N VAL A 126 -3.29 -15.69 16.93
CA VAL A 126 -3.95 -14.43 17.33
C VAL A 126 -4.27 -14.43 18.82
N ARG A 127 -4.85 -15.52 19.35
CA ARG A 127 -5.13 -15.69 20.78
C ARG A 127 -3.87 -15.52 21.64
N ALA A 128 -2.78 -16.19 21.24
CA ALA A 128 -1.50 -16.10 21.94
C ALA A 128 -0.95 -14.66 21.92
N LEU A 129 -1.02 -13.98 20.77
CA LEU A 129 -0.59 -12.58 20.66
C LEU A 129 -1.42 -11.67 21.57
N LEU A 130 -2.75 -11.80 21.56
CA LEU A 130 -3.63 -10.98 22.38
C LEU A 130 -3.43 -11.21 23.88
N ALA A 131 -3.04 -12.42 24.30
CA ALA A 131 -2.72 -12.72 25.69
C ALA A 131 -1.40 -12.05 26.17
N GLU A 132 -0.47 -11.77 25.25
CA GLU A 132 0.82 -11.14 25.55
C GLU A 132 0.79 -9.60 25.40
N LEU A 133 -0.13 -9.09 24.58
CA LEU A 133 -0.24 -7.66 24.27
C LEU A 133 -1.00 -6.89 25.35
N PRO A 134 -0.80 -5.56 25.45
CA PRO A 134 -1.54 -4.73 26.41
C PRO A 134 -3.05 -4.80 26.17
N GLU A 135 -3.87 -4.70 27.23
CA GLU A 135 -5.34 -4.67 27.12
C GLU A 135 -5.87 -3.54 26.23
N THR A 136 -5.06 -2.47 26.04
CA THR A 136 -5.38 -1.37 25.13
C THR A 136 -5.27 -1.72 23.65
N THR A 137 -4.81 -2.93 23.31
CA THR A 137 -4.60 -3.36 21.93
C THR A 137 -5.93 -3.47 21.21
N LYS A 138 -6.04 -2.81 20.06
CA LYS A 138 -7.20 -2.96 19.20
C LYS A 138 -6.98 -4.07 18.17
N LEU A 139 -7.86 -5.05 18.19
CA LEU A 139 -7.98 -6.03 17.13
C LEU A 139 -8.84 -5.43 16.00
N ILE A 140 -8.28 -5.34 14.80
CA ILE A 140 -8.95 -4.81 13.61
C ILE A 140 -8.96 -5.90 12.55
N VAL A 141 -10.13 -6.20 11.99
CA VAL A 141 -10.29 -7.15 10.88
C VAL A 141 -10.75 -6.38 9.65
N VAL A 142 -9.96 -6.47 8.58
CA VAL A 142 -10.22 -5.83 7.29
C VAL A 142 -10.50 -6.90 6.24
N GLY A 143 -11.54 -6.73 5.45
CA GLY A 143 -11.83 -7.62 4.32
C GLY A 143 -13.27 -7.51 3.86
N HIS A 144 -13.62 -8.25 2.81
CA HIS A 144 -15.01 -8.38 2.37
C HIS A 144 -15.84 -9.13 3.42
N GLU A 145 -17.15 -8.86 3.48
CA GLU A 145 -18.06 -9.55 4.40
C GLU A 145 -17.91 -11.08 4.32
N GLU A 146 -17.91 -11.64 3.10
CA GLU A 146 -17.78 -13.09 2.85
C GLU A 146 -16.49 -13.71 3.41
N THR A 147 -15.38 -12.98 3.43
CA THR A 147 -14.09 -13.48 3.94
C THR A 147 -13.93 -13.23 5.44
N ARG A 148 -14.60 -12.21 5.98
CA ARG A 148 -14.57 -11.86 7.41
C ARG A 148 -15.31 -12.87 8.28
N ASP A 149 -16.40 -13.47 7.80
CA ASP A 149 -17.22 -14.38 8.60
C ASP A 149 -16.41 -15.54 9.21
N GLY A 150 -15.52 -16.16 8.43
CA GLY A 150 -14.67 -17.24 8.92
C GLY A 150 -13.66 -16.79 9.98
N VAL A 151 -13.15 -15.56 9.89
CA VAL A 151 -12.26 -14.96 10.90
C VAL A 151 -13.03 -14.64 12.17
N ILE A 152 -14.25 -14.12 12.05
CA ILE A 152 -15.13 -13.78 13.18
C ILE A 152 -15.50 -15.04 13.95
N GLU A 153 -15.93 -16.10 13.26
CA GLU A 153 -16.23 -17.40 13.88
C GLU A 153 -14.99 -17.96 14.59
N ALA A 154 -13.82 -17.91 13.94
CA ALA A 154 -12.59 -18.41 14.52
C ALA A 154 -12.10 -17.61 15.75
N LEU A 155 -12.60 -16.39 15.95
CA LEU A 155 -12.25 -15.48 17.04
C LEU A 155 -13.48 -15.06 17.86
N GLU A 156 -14.47 -15.94 18.02
CA GLU A 156 -15.76 -15.65 18.67
C GLU A 156 -15.65 -15.06 20.10
N ASP A 157 -14.55 -15.36 20.80
CA ASP A 157 -14.28 -14.83 22.15
C ASP A 157 -13.84 -13.36 22.16
N TYR A 158 -13.61 -12.75 20.99
CA TYR A 158 -13.13 -11.39 20.82
C TYR A 158 -14.14 -10.52 20.07
N GLU A 159 -14.12 -9.22 20.33
CA GLU A 159 -14.92 -8.22 19.63
C GLU A 159 -14.02 -7.39 18.69
N PRO A 160 -13.64 -7.91 17.50
CA PRO A 160 -12.82 -7.16 16.56
C PRO A 160 -13.57 -5.96 16.00
N MET A 161 -12.85 -4.86 15.75
CA MET A 161 -13.35 -3.78 14.91
C MET A 161 -13.29 -4.24 13.45
N LEU A 162 -14.45 -4.33 12.82
CA LEU A 162 -14.58 -4.72 11.42
C LEU A 162 -14.52 -3.48 10.53
N LEU A 163 -13.68 -3.51 9.50
CA LEU A 163 -13.58 -2.42 8.53
C LEU A 163 -13.62 -2.94 7.10
N ASP A 164 -14.42 -2.32 6.26
CA ASP A 164 -14.36 -2.51 4.81
C ASP A 164 -13.28 -1.62 4.19
N ARG A 165 -12.76 -1.99 3.01
CA ARG A 165 -11.71 -1.20 2.31
C ARG A 165 -12.09 0.28 2.09
N PRO A 166 -13.34 0.64 1.73
CA PRO A 166 -13.73 2.05 1.63
C PRO A 166 -13.63 2.80 2.95
N GLU A 167 -13.86 2.13 4.09
CA GLU A 167 -13.73 2.72 5.42
C GLU A 167 -12.26 2.94 5.79
N VAL A 168 -11.38 2.02 5.42
CA VAL A 168 -9.92 2.21 5.52
C VAL A 168 -9.47 3.43 4.72
N ALA A 169 -9.98 3.59 3.50
CA ALA A 169 -9.72 4.77 2.67
C ALA A 169 -10.23 6.07 3.31
N ALA A 170 -11.41 6.04 3.93
CA ALA A 170 -11.96 7.18 4.67
C ALA A 170 -11.10 7.53 5.91
N LEU A 171 -10.66 6.53 6.68
CA LEU A 171 -9.77 6.74 7.83
C LEU A 171 -8.47 7.41 7.41
N ALA A 172 -7.90 7.03 6.26
CA ALA A 172 -6.66 7.61 5.77
C ALA A 172 -6.80 9.11 5.41
N LEU A 173 -7.98 9.53 4.94
CA LEU A 173 -8.30 10.94 4.73
C LEU A 173 -8.58 11.69 6.03
N GLN A 174 -9.20 11.02 7.01
CA GLN A 174 -9.57 11.62 8.29
C GLN A 174 -8.36 11.86 9.21
N TYR A 175 -7.35 10.99 9.13
CA TYR A 175 -6.15 11.02 9.96
C TYR A 175 -4.88 11.12 9.08
N PRO A 176 -4.66 12.25 8.40
CA PRO A 176 -3.49 12.44 7.54
C PRO A 176 -2.22 12.52 8.39
N VAL A 177 -1.14 11.89 7.92
CA VAL A 177 0.21 12.05 8.50
C VAL A 177 1.01 12.96 7.58
N VAL A 178 1.61 14.01 8.15
CA VAL A 178 2.23 15.13 7.41
C VAL A 178 3.66 14.83 6.93
N THR A 179 4.20 13.64 7.20
CA THR A 179 5.55 13.26 6.78
C THR A 179 5.54 12.67 5.35
N GLY A 180 6.44 13.18 4.50
CA GLY A 180 6.53 12.90 3.06
C GLY A 180 6.76 11.42 2.67
N PRO A 181 7.02 11.14 1.38
CA PRO A 181 6.77 9.83 0.78
C PRO A 181 7.77 8.77 1.26
N VAL A 182 7.43 7.94 2.25
CA VAL A 182 8.20 6.74 2.59
C VAL A 182 7.30 5.67 3.19
N ILE A 183 7.30 4.45 2.61
CA ILE A 183 7.84 3.25 3.29
C ILE A 183 8.61 2.37 2.29
N GLN A 184 9.83 1.99 2.69
CA GLN A 184 10.62 0.88 2.15
C GLN A 184 10.09 -0.46 2.67
N PRO A 185 9.89 -1.49 1.83
CA PRO A 185 9.51 -2.81 2.31
C PRO A 185 10.63 -3.41 3.18
N VAL A 186 10.27 -3.92 4.37
CA VAL A 186 11.18 -4.67 5.24
C VAL A 186 11.47 -6.02 4.59
N ALA A 187 12.64 -6.15 3.97
CA ALA A 187 13.18 -7.45 3.57
C ALA A 187 13.89 -8.08 4.78
N ARG A 188 13.30 -9.13 5.36
CA ARG A 188 14.02 -10.04 6.27
C ARG A 188 14.89 -10.96 5.42
N SER A 189 16.20 -10.70 5.32
CA SER A 189 17.17 -11.73 4.95
C SER A 189 18.05 -12.06 6.14
N THR A 190 17.72 -13.16 6.79
CA THR A 190 18.63 -13.95 7.61
C THR A 190 19.85 -14.35 6.77
N GLY A 191 21.06 -14.04 7.22
CA GLY A 191 22.27 -14.67 6.69
C GLY A 191 23.53 -13.81 6.70
N THR A 192 24.32 -14.00 7.75
CA THR A 192 25.80 -13.84 7.83
C THR A 192 26.42 -12.47 7.58
N ALA A 193 26.95 -11.90 8.66
CA ALA A 193 28.07 -10.98 8.64
C ALA A 193 29.30 -11.64 7.98
N LEU A 194 29.88 -10.97 6.99
CA LEU A 194 31.30 -11.05 6.65
C LEU A 194 31.79 -9.64 6.30
N GLU A 195 32.35 -9.01 7.34
CA GLU A 195 33.61 -8.30 7.36
C GLU A 195 34.32 -8.00 6.03
N ASN A 196 34.55 -6.70 5.80
CA ASN A 196 35.63 -6.07 5.03
C ASN A 196 35.94 -6.57 3.61
N GLN A 197 35.59 -5.75 2.60
CA GLN A 197 36.51 -5.52 1.49
C GLN A 197 36.43 -4.09 0.94
N GLU A 198 37.63 -3.59 0.64
CA GLU A 198 38.05 -2.22 0.39
C GLU A 198 37.31 -1.44 -0.69
N GLN A 199 37.25 -0.12 -0.50
CA GLN A 199 36.94 0.85 -1.54
C GLN A 199 38.01 0.83 -2.64
N SER A 200 37.60 0.62 -3.90
CA SER A 200 38.29 1.13 -5.09
C SER A 200 37.29 1.42 -6.22
N PRO A 201 37.56 2.44 -7.07
CA PRO A 201 36.53 3.10 -7.87
C PRO A 201 36.23 2.32 -9.15
N GLY A 202 35.11 1.59 -9.16
CA GLY A 202 34.64 0.84 -10.33
C GLY A 202 33.75 1.69 -11.25
N PHE A 203 34.31 2.09 -12.39
CA PHE A 203 33.66 2.78 -13.50
C PHE A 203 32.35 2.07 -13.92
N LYS A 204 31.18 2.69 -13.68
CA LYS A 204 29.88 2.18 -14.14
C LYS A 204 29.76 2.39 -15.66
N ILE A 205 30.22 1.42 -16.45
CA ILE A 205 29.90 1.36 -17.87
C ILE A 205 28.39 1.09 -17.99
N SER A 206 27.65 2.11 -18.38
CA SER A 206 26.22 1.99 -18.61
C SER A 206 25.97 1.06 -19.82
N ARG A 207 24.98 0.17 -19.72
CA ARG A 207 24.53 -0.76 -20.78
C ARG A 207 24.51 -0.19 -22.21
N PRO A 208 24.16 1.09 -22.50
CA PRO A 208 24.26 1.63 -23.86
C PRO A 208 25.68 1.65 -24.45
N VAL A 209 26.74 1.79 -23.63
CA VAL A 209 28.13 1.87 -24.11
C VAL A 209 28.62 0.50 -24.63
N ILE A 210 28.21 -0.59 -23.98
CA ILE A 210 28.55 -1.95 -24.43
C ILE A 210 27.85 -2.26 -25.76
N ILE A 211 26.58 -1.86 -25.90
CA ILE A 211 25.82 -2.07 -27.13
C ILE A 211 26.48 -1.33 -28.30
N LEU A 212 26.94 -0.09 -28.08
CA LEU A 212 27.63 0.70 -29.10
C LEU A 212 28.96 0.07 -29.51
N ALA A 213 29.76 -0.40 -28.54
CA ALA A 213 31.05 -1.03 -28.82
C ALA A 213 30.92 -2.34 -29.62
N VAL A 214 29.91 -3.15 -29.32
CA VAL A 214 29.63 -4.40 -30.04
C VAL A 214 29.15 -4.09 -31.47
N ALA A 215 28.24 -3.14 -31.65
CA ALA A 215 27.76 -2.74 -32.97
C ALA A 215 28.90 -2.23 -33.87
N LEU A 216 29.81 -1.42 -33.31
CA LEU A 216 30.94 -0.86 -34.06
C LEU A 216 31.95 -1.94 -34.46
N THR A 217 32.18 -2.93 -33.59
CA THR A 217 33.05 -4.07 -33.88
C THR A 217 32.49 -4.93 -35.02
N ILE A 218 31.17 -5.18 -35.04
CA ILE A 218 30.52 -5.93 -36.12
C ILE A 218 30.66 -5.21 -37.46
N ILE A 219 30.48 -3.88 -37.48
CA ILE A 219 30.62 -3.07 -38.70
C ILE A 219 32.07 -3.14 -39.24
N VAL A 220 33.08 -3.06 -38.37
CA VAL A 220 34.49 -3.16 -38.79
C VAL A 220 34.80 -4.54 -39.35
N ILE A 221 34.32 -5.62 -38.72
CA ILE A 221 34.53 -6.98 -39.21
C ILE A 221 33.87 -7.16 -40.59
N LEU A 222 32.64 -6.69 -40.76
CA LEU A 222 31.93 -6.76 -42.03
C LEU A 222 32.62 -5.94 -43.13
N ALA A 223 33.19 -4.78 -42.80
CA ALA A 223 33.92 -3.93 -43.75
C ALA A 223 35.26 -4.55 -44.22
N PHE A 224 35.84 -5.47 -43.45
CA PHE A 224 37.07 -6.19 -43.82
C PHE A 224 36.79 -7.54 -44.52
N MET A 225 35.54 -7.99 -44.54
CA MET A 225 35.13 -9.23 -45.22
C MET A 225 34.54 -8.99 -46.63
N PHE A 226 34.45 -7.74 -47.08
CA PHE A 226 34.04 -7.34 -48.44
C PHE A 226 35.14 -6.57 -49.17
#